data_AF-A0A382HSL0-F1
#
_entry.id   AF-A0A382HSL0-F1
#
_cell.length_a   1.000
_cell.length_b   1.000
_cell.length_c   1.000
_cell.angle_alpha   90.00
_cell.angle_beta   90.00
_cell.angle_gamma   90.00
#
_symmetry.space_group_name_H-M   'P 1'
#
loop_
_entity.id
_entity.type
_entity.pdbx_description
1 polymer ?
#
loop_
_entity_poly.entity_id
_entity_poly.type
_entity_poly.pdbx_seq_one_letter_code
_entity_poly.pdbx_strand_id
1 'polypeptide(L)'
;VDTTHGDHRRDLNKLCSSLLSEHSLILASNRGPIEHHVNPHGGYDVRRGSGGVVTALNSLSSILDFTWIASAMGEGDRRIASENVGQKVRSQMPGQKMGVRYVSLPRGVYHKHYNVFCNPLLWFLQHYMWNSPYNPNVDYKIHDAWKTGYVPVNEEFGRVVVEEGRKSSGRPIVMIHDYHLYLAAGFVRERLPNAMIQHFVHIPWPNPRYWKLLPDYMRVQICQSLTASDYVGFQSLEDVRNFLDSCEEFLPNARVDHNERCVHIDGRLSR
;
A
#
# COMPACT_ATOMS: atom_id res chain seq x y z
N VAL A 1 12.63 -37.57 -7.26
CA VAL A 1 12.80 -36.18 -6.76
C VAL A 1 12.21 -35.30 -7.86
N ASP A 2 10.90 -35.12 -7.96
CA ASP A 2 10.23 -33.92 -7.43
C ASP A 2 8.69 -34.02 -7.60
N THR A 3 8.07 -35.10 -7.11
CA THR A 3 6.61 -35.31 -7.26
C THR A 3 5.79 -34.53 -6.22
N THR A 4 6.37 -34.22 -5.06
CA THR A 4 5.70 -33.52 -3.96
C THR A 4 5.54 -32.02 -4.20
N HIS A 5 6.51 -31.34 -4.84
CA HIS A 5 6.36 -29.91 -5.17
C HIS A 5 5.29 -29.66 -6.25
N GLY A 6 5.09 -30.61 -7.17
CA GLY A 6 4.06 -30.52 -8.20
C GLY A 6 2.63 -30.55 -7.65
N ASP A 7 2.37 -31.37 -6.64
CA ASP A 7 1.05 -31.50 -6.01
C ASP A 7 0.71 -30.31 -5.11
N HIS A 8 1.64 -29.85 -4.25
CA HIS A 8 1.40 -28.67 -3.41
C HIS A 8 1.10 -27.41 -4.22
N ARG A 9 1.75 -27.25 -5.38
CA ARG A 9 1.51 -26.11 -6.27
C ARG A 9 0.15 -26.20 -6.98
N ARG A 10 -0.31 -27.41 -7.31
CA ARG A 10 -1.67 -27.63 -7.87
C ARG A 10 -2.74 -27.36 -6.83
N ASP A 11 -2.53 -27.77 -5.60
CA ASP A 11 -3.49 -27.56 -4.51
C ASP A 11 -3.62 -26.08 -4.15
N LEU A 12 -2.50 -25.35 -4.09
CA LEU A 12 -2.51 -23.90 -3.92
C LEU A 12 -3.26 -23.18 -5.05
N ASN A 13 -3.02 -23.58 -6.30
CA ASN A 13 -3.72 -22.99 -7.45
C ASN A 13 -5.24 -23.21 -7.38
N LYS A 14 -5.69 -24.41 -6.95
CA LYS A 14 -7.11 -24.72 -6.76
C LYS A 14 -7.72 -23.88 -5.65
N LEU A 15 -7.03 -23.78 -4.50
CA LEU A 15 -7.48 -22.99 -3.37
C LEU A 15 -7.62 -21.51 -3.74
N CYS A 16 -6.60 -20.93 -4.38
CA CYS A 16 -6.65 -19.55 -4.82
C CYS A 16 -7.72 -19.31 -5.88
N SER A 17 -7.90 -20.24 -6.83
CA SER A 17 -8.96 -20.12 -7.84
C SER A 17 -10.34 -20.17 -7.22
N SER A 18 -10.55 -21.04 -6.22
CA SER A 18 -11.80 -21.11 -5.46
C SER A 18 -12.06 -19.79 -4.72
N LEU A 19 -11.09 -19.32 -3.92
CA LEU A 19 -11.21 -18.07 -3.17
C LEU A 19 -11.48 -16.85 -4.07
N LEU A 20 -10.77 -16.74 -5.20
CA LEU A 20 -10.91 -15.62 -6.14
C LEU A 20 -12.13 -15.75 -7.07
N SER A 21 -12.76 -16.92 -7.15
CA SER A 21 -14.05 -17.04 -7.85
C SER A 21 -15.17 -16.28 -7.13
N GLU A 22 -15.03 -16.09 -5.82
CA GLU A 22 -16.00 -15.42 -4.96
C GLU A 22 -15.56 -14.05 -4.46
N HIS A 23 -14.31 -13.64 -4.71
CA HIS A 23 -13.71 -12.41 -4.17
C HIS A 23 -12.83 -11.72 -5.21
N SER A 24 -12.93 -10.40 -5.34
CA SER A 24 -11.93 -9.64 -6.10
C SER A 24 -10.66 -9.48 -5.29
N LEU A 25 -9.49 -9.72 -5.91
CA LEU A 25 -8.20 -9.38 -5.33
C LEU A 25 -7.71 -8.05 -5.91
N ILE A 26 -7.39 -7.12 -5.02
CA ILE A 26 -6.89 -5.79 -5.36
C ILE A 26 -5.62 -5.58 -4.56
N LEU A 27 -4.52 -5.31 -5.27
CA LEU A 27 -3.23 -5.00 -4.66
C LEU A 27 -2.93 -3.53 -4.92
N ALA A 28 -2.56 -2.76 -3.91
CA ALA A 28 -2.18 -1.36 -4.02
C ALA A 28 -0.75 -1.14 -3.51
N SER A 29 0.12 -0.56 -4.32
CA SER A 29 1.47 -0.14 -3.92
C SER A 29 1.91 1.08 -4.70
N ASN A 30 2.80 1.89 -4.15
CA ASN A 30 3.25 3.10 -4.87
C ASN A 30 3.91 2.75 -6.22
N ARG A 31 4.75 1.72 -6.25
CA ARG A 31 5.37 1.20 -7.48
C ARG A 31 4.55 0.05 -8.05
N GLY A 32 4.35 0.05 -9.36
CA GLY A 32 3.67 -1.02 -10.08
C GLY A 32 4.59 -2.18 -10.47
N PRO A 33 4.02 -3.27 -10.98
CA PRO A 33 4.78 -4.44 -11.43
C PRO A 33 5.49 -4.21 -12.77
N ILE A 34 5.06 -3.17 -13.50
CA ILE A 34 5.58 -2.76 -14.80
C ILE A 34 5.73 -1.24 -14.84
N GLU A 35 6.65 -0.77 -15.67
CA GLU A 35 6.92 0.64 -15.97
C GLU A 35 6.91 0.82 -17.48
N HIS A 36 6.21 1.84 -17.97
CA HIS A 36 6.15 2.17 -19.40
C HIS A 36 7.12 3.31 -19.72
N HIS A 37 8.03 3.05 -20.66
CA HIS A 37 8.94 4.05 -21.20
C HIS A 37 8.52 4.43 -22.61
N VAL A 38 8.43 5.74 -22.88
CA VAL A 38 8.18 6.21 -24.25
C VAL A 38 9.42 5.94 -25.09
N ASN A 39 9.26 5.18 -26.16
CA ASN A 39 10.36 4.89 -27.08
C ASN A 39 10.47 5.98 -28.17
N PRO A 40 11.61 6.07 -28.89
CA PRO A 40 11.83 7.09 -29.92
C PRO A 40 10.83 7.07 -31.07
N HIS A 41 10.12 5.95 -31.27
CA HIS A 41 9.12 5.77 -32.32
C HIS A 41 7.69 6.15 -31.88
N GLY A 42 7.52 6.67 -30.66
CA GLY A 42 6.23 7.10 -30.12
C GLY A 42 5.39 5.98 -29.49
N GLY A 43 5.91 4.76 -29.40
CA GLY A 43 5.32 3.63 -28.68
C GLY A 43 5.83 3.51 -27.24
N TYR A 44 5.54 2.36 -26.61
CA TYR A 44 5.91 2.08 -25.22
C TYR A 44 6.79 0.83 -25.12
N ASP A 45 7.92 0.96 -24.43
CA ASP A 45 8.71 -0.17 -23.97
C ASP A 45 8.28 -0.51 -22.54
N VAL A 46 7.80 -1.73 -22.33
CA VAL A 46 7.39 -2.22 -21.02
C VAL A 46 8.59 -2.84 -20.31
N ARG A 47 8.88 -2.34 -19.12
CA ARG A 47 9.92 -2.90 -18.24
C ARG A 47 9.29 -3.42 -16.96
N ARG A 48 9.92 -4.42 -16.38
CA ARG A 48 9.53 -4.90 -15.05
C ARG A 48 9.82 -3.80 -14.03
N GLY A 49 8.84 -3.50 -13.19
CA GLY A 49 9.01 -2.59 -12.07
C GLY A 49 10.07 -3.10 -11.09
N SER A 50 10.73 -2.19 -10.39
CA SER A 50 11.81 -2.50 -9.45
C SER A 50 11.36 -2.40 -7.98
N GLY A 51 11.91 -3.25 -7.12
CA GLY A 51 11.75 -3.17 -5.66
C GLY A 51 11.32 -4.47 -4.99
N GLY A 52 11.39 -4.50 -3.66
CA GLY A 52 11.09 -5.68 -2.84
C GLY A 52 9.64 -6.17 -2.99
N VAL A 53 8.67 -5.25 -2.97
CA VAL A 53 7.24 -5.54 -3.15
C VAL A 53 6.97 -6.17 -4.52
N VAL A 54 7.52 -5.57 -5.58
CA VAL A 54 7.36 -6.09 -6.94
C VAL A 54 7.97 -7.47 -7.04
N THR A 55 9.19 -7.68 -6.53
CA THR A 55 9.84 -8.99 -6.58
C THR A 55 9.05 -10.07 -5.82
N ALA A 56 8.58 -9.76 -4.61
CA ALA A 56 7.86 -10.71 -3.77
C ALA A 56 6.50 -11.11 -4.36
N LEU A 57 5.78 -10.15 -4.94
CA LEU A 57 4.38 -10.36 -5.36
C LEU A 57 4.24 -10.66 -6.86
N ASN A 58 5.30 -10.52 -7.66
CA ASN A 58 5.24 -10.84 -9.09
C ASN A 58 4.95 -12.31 -9.35
N SER A 59 5.25 -13.22 -8.42
CA SER A 59 4.93 -14.65 -8.57
C SER A 59 3.41 -14.89 -8.67
N LEU A 60 2.62 -14.11 -7.92
CA LEU A 60 1.16 -14.16 -7.94
C LEU A 60 0.59 -13.81 -9.31
N SER A 61 1.27 -12.92 -10.05
CA SER A 61 0.85 -12.45 -11.38
C SER A 61 0.64 -13.55 -12.41
N SER A 62 1.38 -14.66 -12.26
CA SER A 62 1.35 -15.79 -13.18
C SER A 62 0.24 -16.78 -12.85
N ILE A 63 -0.25 -16.72 -11.61
CA ILE A 63 -1.20 -17.67 -11.04
C ILE A 63 -2.61 -17.06 -11.03
N LEU A 64 -2.72 -15.82 -10.56
CA LEU A 64 -3.97 -15.14 -10.23
C LEU A 64 -4.29 -14.03 -11.23
N ASP A 65 -5.57 -13.87 -11.54
CA ASP A 65 -6.10 -12.67 -12.17
C ASP A 65 -6.55 -11.70 -11.07
N PHE A 66 -5.89 -10.56 -10.98
CA PHE A 66 -6.15 -9.54 -9.98
C PHE A 66 -5.85 -8.15 -10.55
N THR A 67 -6.33 -7.10 -9.87
CA THR A 67 -6.00 -5.71 -10.24
C THR A 67 -4.87 -5.20 -9.34
N TRP A 68 -3.78 -4.73 -9.95
CA TRP A 68 -2.69 -4.02 -9.28
C TRP A 68 -2.82 -2.52 -9.50
N ILE A 69 -3.11 -1.77 -8.44
CA ILE A 69 -3.20 -0.32 -8.43
C ILE A 69 -1.84 0.28 -8.08
N ALA A 70 -1.33 1.18 -8.92
CA ALA A 70 -0.01 1.79 -8.73
C ALA A 70 0.05 3.24 -9.18
N SER A 71 1.03 4.01 -8.69
CA SER A 71 1.23 5.40 -9.13
C SER A 71 1.74 5.46 -10.57
N ALA A 72 1.23 6.39 -11.36
CA ALA A 72 1.82 6.74 -12.66
C ALA A 72 3.10 7.56 -12.46
N MET A 73 4.24 6.86 -12.33
CA MET A 73 5.52 7.47 -11.97
C MET A 73 6.22 8.10 -13.19
N GLY A 74 6.26 7.36 -14.30
CA GLY A 74 6.90 7.79 -15.54
C GLY A 74 5.98 8.58 -16.46
N GLU A 75 6.56 9.18 -17.50
CA GLU A 75 5.79 9.81 -18.59
C GLU A 75 4.97 8.75 -19.35
N GLY A 76 5.53 7.57 -19.62
CA GLY A 76 4.79 6.50 -20.29
C GLY A 76 3.59 6.02 -19.46
N ASP A 77 3.76 5.79 -18.15
CA ASP A 77 2.65 5.40 -17.28
C ASP A 77 1.54 6.45 -17.24
N ARG A 78 1.91 7.74 -17.26
CA ARG A 78 0.94 8.85 -17.30
C ARG A 78 0.16 8.88 -18.61
N ARG A 79 0.82 8.62 -19.74
CA ARG A 79 0.13 8.52 -21.03
C ARG A 79 -0.82 7.33 -21.06
N ILE A 80 -0.35 6.16 -20.64
CA ILE A 80 -1.19 4.96 -20.48
C ILE A 80 -2.40 5.24 -19.58
N ALA A 81 -2.19 5.90 -18.44
CA ALA A 81 -3.26 6.28 -17.53
C ALA A 81 -4.26 7.26 -18.18
N SER A 82 -3.78 8.21 -18.99
CA SER A 82 -4.63 9.17 -19.70
C SER A 82 -5.41 8.56 -20.87
N GLU A 83 -4.85 7.55 -21.53
CA GLU A 83 -5.52 6.80 -22.61
C GLU A 83 -6.57 5.83 -22.04
N ASN A 84 -6.44 5.44 -20.76
CA ASN A 84 -7.26 4.42 -20.11
C ASN A 84 -7.93 4.98 -18.83
N VAL A 85 -8.50 6.19 -18.90
CA VAL A 85 -9.11 6.86 -17.74
C VAL A 85 -10.12 5.96 -17.05
N GLY A 86 -9.92 5.70 -15.76
CA GLY A 86 -10.82 4.88 -14.94
C GLY A 86 -10.77 3.38 -15.20
N GLN A 87 -9.89 2.92 -16.10
CA GLN A 87 -9.77 1.53 -16.51
C GLN A 87 -8.40 0.94 -16.13
N LYS A 88 -8.35 -0.39 -16.04
CA LYS A 88 -7.10 -1.15 -15.90
C LYS A 88 -6.60 -1.59 -17.28
N VAL A 89 -5.29 -1.63 -17.45
CA VAL A 89 -4.61 -2.14 -18.64
C VAL A 89 -4.07 -3.52 -18.34
N ARG A 90 -4.25 -4.48 -19.24
CA ARG A 90 -3.70 -5.82 -19.04
C ARG A 90 -2.17 -5.78 -19.06
N SER A 91 -1.52 -6.50 -18.14
CA SER A 91 -0.05 -6.59 -18.17
C SER A 91 0.41 -7.19 -19.50
N GLN A 92 1.37 -6.52 -20.14
CA GLN A 92 1.98 -6.98 -21.40
C GLN A 92 3.18 -7.91 -21.15
N MET A 93 3.51 -8.20 -19.90
CA MET A 93 4.61 -9.10 -19.55
C MET A 93 4.22 -10.56 -19.79
N PRO A 94 5.10 -11.39 -20.40
CA PRO A 94 4.79 -12.78 -20.70
C PRO A 94 4.35 -13.58 -19.45
N GLY A 95 3.26 -14.34 -19.60
CA GLY A 95 2.74 -15.22 -18.56
C GLY A 95 1.97 -14.54 -17.43
N GLN A 96 1.82 -13.21 -17.44
CA GLN A 96 1.05 -12.48 -16.42
C GLN A 96 -0.44 -12.40 -16.80
N LYS A 97 -1.31 -12.65 -15.82
CA LYS A 97 -2.77 -12.59 -15.98
C LYS A 97 -3.39 -11.30 -15.44
N MET A 98 -2.67 -10.58 -14.58
CA MET A 98 -3.17 -9.39 -13.89
C MET A 98 -3.46 -8.20 -14.82
N GLY A 99 -4.29 -7.28 -14.31
CA GLY A 99 -4.42 -5.92 -14.85
C GLY A 99 -3.75 -4.89 -13.94
N VAL A 100 -3.23 -3.82 -14.52
CA VAL A 100 -2.61 -2.69 -13.81
C VAL A 100 -3.51 -1.46 -13.97
N ARG A 101 -3.84 -0.80 -12.86
CA ARG A 101 -4.61 0.45 -12.87
C ARG A 101 -3.78 1.57 -12.27
N TYR A 102 -3.56 2.62 -13.05
CA TYR A 102 -2.69 3.72 -12.63
C TYR A 102 -3.45 4.84 -11.90
N VAL A 103 -2.88 5.28 -10.78
CA VAL A 103 -3.24 6.51 -10.08
C VAL A 103 -2.38 7.64 -10.63
N SER A 104 -2.99 8.59 -11.34
CA SER A 104 -2.30 9.71 -11.97
C SER A 104 -2.75 11.03 -11.34
N LEU A 105 -1.89 11.58 -10.49
CA LEU A 105 -2.06 12.90 -9.88
C LEU A 105 -1.09 13.92 -10.50
N PRO A 106 -1.36 15.24 -10.38
CA PRO A 106 -0.44 16.28 -10.83
C PRO A 106 0.98 16.05 -10.30
N ARG A 107 2.00 16.31 -11.12
CA ARG A 107 3.41 16.05 -10.78
C ARG A 107 3.82 16.72 -9.46
N GLY A 108 3.32 17.92 -9.18
CA GLY A 108 3.59 18.63 -7.92
C GLY A 108 3.03 17.92 -6.68
N VAL A 109 1.82 17.35 -6.78
CA VAL A 109 1.19 16.57 -5.69
C VAL A 109 2.00 15.30 -5.41
N TYR A 110 2.35 14.56 -6.47
CA TYR A 110 3.18 13.35 -6.34
C TYR A 110 4.58 13.68 -5.82
N HIS A 111 5.19 14.79 -6.25
CA HIS A 111 6.49 15.23 -5.75
C HIS A 111 6.46 15.48 -4.23
N LYS A 112 5.44 16.17 -3.72
CA LYS A 112 5.25 16.40 -2.28
C LYS A 112 5.02 15.09 -1.51
N HIS A 113 4.21 14.18 -2.04
CA HIS A 113 4.03 12.84 -1.46
C HIS A 113 5.35 12.05 -1.42
N TYR A 114 6.00 11.87 -2.55
CA TYR A 114 7.09 10.91 -2.70
C TYR A 114 8.46 11.47 -2.27
N ASN A 115 8.79 12.67 -2.76
CA ASN A 115 10.12 13.27 -2.63
C ASN A 115 10.23 14.28 -1.48
N VAL A 116 9.17 14.50 -0.71
CA VAL A 116 9.21 15.33 0.50
C VAL A 116 8.73 14.54 1.71
N PHE A 117 7.57 13.88 1.63
CA PHE A 117 6.99 13.17 2.78
C PHE A 117 7.46 11.71 2.92
N CYS A 118 7.42 10.91 1.85
CA CYS A 118 7.75 9.48 1.95
C CYS A 118 9.27 9.27 2.14
N ASN A 119 10.07 9.53 1.11
CA ASN A 119 11.49 9.15 1.11
C ASN A 119 12.38 10.01 2.03
N PRO A 120 12.19 11.33 2.17
CA PRO A 120 13.02 12.09 3.09
C PRO A 120 12.53 12.03 4.54
N LEU A 121 11.21 12.08 4.78
CA LEU A 121 10.67 12.13 6.14
C LEU A 121 10.40 10.75 6.73
N LEU A 122 9.44 10.00 6.18
CA LEU A 122 9.05 8.70 6.73
C LEU A 122 10.18 7.67 6.69
N TRP A 123 10.91 7.57 5.57
CA TRP A 123 12.02 6.62 5.47
C TRP A 123 13.09 6.87 6.53
N PHE A 124 13.60 8.11 6.65
CA PHE A 124 14.64 8.42 7.63
C PHE A 124 14.15 8.24 9.07
N LEU A 125 12.88 8.59 9.32
CA LEU A 125 12.27 8.41 10.63
C LEU A 125 12.18 6.93 11.03
N GLN A 126 11.73 6.08 10.12
CA GLN A 126 11.54 4.66 10.40
C GLN A 126 12.85 3.87 10.44
N HIS A 127 13.91 4.39 9.81
CA HIS A 127 15.26 3.79 9.86
C HIS A 127 16.17 4.45 10.92
N TYR A 128 15.64 5.29 11.81
CA TYR A 128 16.43 6.00 12.84
C TYR A 128 17.63 6.78 12.28
N MET A 129 17.49 7.34 11.08
CA MET A 129 18.57 8.05 10.39
C MET A 129 18.64 9.54 10.73
N TRP A 130 17.75 10.05 11.60
CA TRP A 130 17.78 11.45 12.00
C TRP A 130 18.81 11.72 13.10
N ASN A 131 19.59 12.78 12.89
CA ASN A 131 20.42 13.38 13.91
C ASN A 131 19.59 14.45 14.66
N SER A 132 18.93 14.03 15.75
CA SER A 132 17.91 14.82 16.47
C SER A 132 18.29 16.26 16.86
N PRO A 133 19.55 16.60 17.18
CA PRO A 133 19.96 17.99 17.37
C PRO A 133 19.78 18.92 16.15
N TYR A 134 19.71 18.37 14.93
CA TYR A 134 19.68 19.16 13.69
C TYR A 134 18.48 18.86 12.79
N ASN A 135 17.92 17.65 12.86
CA ASN A 135 16.89 17.16 11.96
C ASN A 135 16.00 16.09 12.65
N PRO A 136 14.76 15.86 12.18
CA PRO A 136 14.10 16.55 11.08
C PRO A 136 13.63 17.95 11.47
N ASN A 137 13.75 18.91 10.55
CA ASN A 137 13.04 20.17 10.66
C ASN A 137 11.64 20.00 10.09
N VAL A 138 10.67 19.74 10.96
CA VAL A 138 9.25 19.68 10.59
C VAL A 138 8.71 21.11 10.47
N ASP A 139 8.92 21.69 9.30
CA ASP A 139 8.54 23.06 8.98
C ASP A 139 7.26 23.13 8.11
N TYR A 140 6.94 24.33 7.63
CA TYR A 140 5.77 24.55 6.77
C TYR A 140 5.76 23.64 5.52
N LYS A 141 6.92 23.23 4.99
CA LYS A 141 7.00 22.38 3.80
C LYS A 141 6.52 20.96 4.10
N ILE A 142 6.81 20.44 5.30
CA ILE A 142 6.33 19.12 5.72
C ILE A 142 4.81 19.14 5.93
N HIS A 143 4.28 20.19 6.57
CA HIS A 143 2.84 20.37 6.74
C HIS A 143 2.10 20.53 5.40
N ASP A 144 2.66 21.31 4.48
CA ASP A 144 2.14 21.45 3.11
C ASP A 144 2.22 20.14 2.33
N ALA A 145 3.33 19.40 2.45
CA ALA A 145 3.50 18.11 1.78
C ALA A 145 2.54 17.05 2.31
N TRP A 146 2.25 17.04 3.61
CA TRP A 146 1.19 16.22 4.17
C TRP A 146 -0.17 16.54 3.55
N LYS A 147 -0.58 17.81 3.63
CA LYS A 147 -1.92 18.25 3.25
C LYS A 147 -2.18 18.18 1.74
N THR A 148 -1.18 18.53 0.93
CA THR A 148 -1.34 18.71 -0.52
C THR A 148 -0.59 17.66 -1.35
N GLY A 149 0.07 16.70 -0.70
CA GLY A 149 0.76 15.59 -1.32
C GLY A 149 0.32 14.26 -0.72
N TYR A 150 0.70 14.00 0.54
CA TYR A 150 0.55 12.69 1.16
C TYR A 150 -0.92 12.25 1.30
N VAL A 151 -1.76 13.10 1.88
CA VAL A 151 -3.19 12.83 2.04
C VAL A 151 -3.89 12.68 0.68
N PRO A 152 -3.77 13.62 -0.29
CA PRO A 152 -4.42 13.48 -1.59
C PRO A 152 -4.02 12.23 -2.38
N VAL A 153 -2.74 11.82 -2.33
CA VAL A 153 -2.31 10.58 -2.98
C VAL A 153 -2.98 9.38 -2.34
N ASN A 154 -2.97 9.27 -1.00
CA ASN A 154 -3.62 8.16 -0.31
C ASN A 154 -5.14 8.13 -0.52
N GLU A 155 -5.78 9.29 -0.54
CA GLU A 155 -7.21 9.43 -0.81
C GLU A 155 -7.55 8.92 -2.21
N GLU A 156 -6.76 9.30 -3.21
CA GLU A 156 -6.96 8.85 -4.58
C GLU A 156 -6.72 7.34 -4.73
N PHE A 157 -5.71 6.79 -4.06
CA PHE A 157 -5.53 5.33 -3.99
C PHE A 157 -6.76 4.65 -3.37
N GLY A 158 -7.26 5.16 -2.24
CA GLY A 158 -8.47 4.66 -1.60
C GLY A 158 -9.69 4.72 -2.53
N ARG A 159 -9.87 5.83 -3.25
CA ARG A 159 -10.94 6.00 -4.25
C ARG A 159 -10.85 4.95 -5.37
N VAL A 160 -9.67 4.76 -5.96
CA VAL A 160 -9.46 3.78 -7.04
C VAL A 160 -9.68 2.34 -6.55
N VAL A 161 -9.21 2.01 -5.34
CA VAL A 161 -9.47 0.69 -4.72
C VAL A 161 -10.97 0.46 -4.54
N VAL A 162 -11.70 1.46 -4.03
CA VAL A 162 -13.15 1.37 -3.83
C VAL A 162 -13.88 1.15 -5.15
N GLU A 163 -13.49 1.85 -6.21
CA GLU A 163 -14.06 1.67 -7.55
C GLU A 163 -13.81 0.27 -8.10
N GLU A 164 -12.60 -0.29 -7.94
CA GLU A 164 -12.32 -1.67 -8.34
C GLU A 164 -13.11 -2.67 -7.49
N GLY A 165 -13.18 -2.48 -6.17
CA GLY A 165 -13.87 -3.39 -5.25
C GLY A 165 -15.38 -3.46 -5.51
N ARG A 166 -15.99 -2.37 -5.98
CA ARG A 166 -17.41 -2.32 -6.35
C ARG A 166 -17.74 -3.01 -7.68
N LYS A 167 -16.74 -3.33 -8.51
CA LYS A 167 -16.96 -4.03 -9.79
C LYS A 167 -17.25 -5.52 -9.61
N SER A 168 -16.89 -6.12 -8.47
CA SER A 168 -17.16 -7.53 -8.17
C SER A 168 -18.40 -7.69 -7.28
N SER A 169 -19.15 -8.78 -7.50
CA SER A 169 -20.25 -9.19 -6.62
C SER A 169 -19.79 -9.73 -5.26
N GLY A 170 -18.53 -10.17 -5.19
CA GLY A 170 -17.88 -10.71 -4.00
C GLY A 170 -17.35 -9.68 -3.02
N ARG A 171 -17.04 -10.14 -1.80
CA ARG A 171 -16.32 -9.32 -0.80
C ARG A 171 -14.90 -9.04 -1.32
N PRO A 172 -14.47 -7.77 -1.48
CA PRO A 172 -13.15 -7.48 -2.01
C PRO A 172 -12.06 -7.80 -0.98
N ILE A 173 -10.96 -8.38 -1.46
CA ILE A 173 -9.70 -8.59 -0.74
C ILE A 173 -8.74 -7.52 -1.20
N VAL A 174 -8.37 -6.63 -0.29
CA VAL A 174 -7.54 -5.45 -0.55
C VAL A 174 -6.20 -5.62 0.17
N MET A 175 -5.12 -5.70 -0.60
CA MET A 175 -3.74 -5.79 -0.10
C MET A 175 -3.02 -4.48 -0.37
N ILE A 176 -2.82 -3.66 0.67
CA ILE A 176 -2.12 -2.38 0.60
C ILE A 176 -0.69 -2.60 1.07
N HIS A 177 0.26 -2.07 0.31
CA HIS A 177 1.67 -2.24 0.61
C HIS A 177 2.38 -0.92 0.81
N ASP A 178 3.14 -0.93 1.90
CA ASP A 178 4.23 -0.04 2.23
C ASP A 178 3.84 1.34 2.80
N TYR A 179 4.84 2.05 3.31
CA TYR A 179 4.69 3.32 4.04
C TYR A 179 4.17 4.49 3.20
N HIS A 180 4.20 4.34 1.88
CA HIS A 180 3.65 5.32 0.95
C HIS A 180 2.13 5.47 1.07
N LEU A 181 1.45 4.43 1.57
CA LEU A 181 -0.01 4.27 1.51
C LEU A 181 -0.68 4.12 2.89
N TYR A 182 -0.09 4.64 3.98
CA TYR A 182 -0.64 4.42 5.34
C TYR A 182 -2.08 4.91 5.53
N LEU A 183 -2.53 5.92 4.78
CA LEU A 183 -3.88 6.47 4.91
C LEU A 183 -4.92 5.77 4.01
N ALA A 184 -4.47 4.94 3.07
CA ALA A 184 -5.34 4.32 2.09
C ALA A 184 -6.37 3.36 2.74
N ALA A 185 -5.96 2.60 3.76
CA ALA A 185 -6.85 1.63 4.43
C ALA A 185 -8.07 2.29 5.08
N GLY A 186 -7.88 3.41 5.78
CA GLY A 186 -8.97 4.22 6.34
C GLY A 186 -9.95 4.68 5.25
N PHE A 187 -9.43 5.24 4.16
CA PHE A 187 -10.25 5.68 3.03
C PHE A 187 -11.01 4.54 2.35
N VAL A 188 -10.44 3.33 2.28
CA VAL A 188 -11.13 2.16 1.72
C VAL A 188 -12.22 1.70 2.68
N ARG A 189 -11.92 1.55 3.97
CA ARG A 189 -12.85 1.04 4.98
C ARG A 189 -14.11 1.90 5.10
N GLU A 190 -13.99 3.21 4.97
CA GLU A 190 -15.14 4.13 4.97
C GLU A 190 -16.19 3.81 3.89
N ARG A 191 -15.75 3.38 2.70
CA ARG A 191 -16.64 3.14 1.55
C ARG A 191 -16.91 1.67 1.25
N LEU A 192 -16.07 0.77 1.79
CA LEU A 192 -16.17 -0.68 1.73
C LEU A 192 -16.05 -1.28 3.14
N PRO A 193 -17.06 -1.10 4.01
CA PRO A 193 -16.98 -1.53 5.41
C PRO A 193 -16.78 -3.03 5.58
N ASN A 194 -17.20 -3.83 4.59
CA ASN A 194 -17.09 -5.28 4.60
C ASN A 194 -15.84 -5.81 3.87
N ALA A 195 -14.98 -4.97 3.28
CA ALA A 195 -13.78 -5.45 2.62
C ALA A 195 -12.87 -6.21 3.59
N MET A 196 -12.15 -7.23 3.10
CA MET A 196 -11.01 -7.76 3.84
C MET A 196 -9.78 -6.94 3.44
N ILE A 197 -9.22 -6.19 4.39
CA ILE A 197 -8.11 -5.26 4.16
C ILE A 197 -6.88 -5.74 4.91
N GLN A 198 -5.80 -5.93 4.18
CA GLN A 198 -4.48 -6.19 4.71
C GLN A 198 -3.56 -5.02 4.35
N HIS A 199 -2.83 -4.48 5.32
CA HIS A 199 -1.74 -3.54 5.08
C HIS A 199 -0.42 -4.20 5.46
N PHE A 200 0.59 -4.21 4.58
CA PHE A 200 1.92 -4.73 4.92
C PHE A 200 2.97 -3.62 4.87
N VAL A 201 3.68 -3.39 5.97
CA VAL A 201 4.76 -2.41 6.10
C VAL A 201 6.10 -3.10 5.84
N HIS A 202 6.84 -2.66 4.81
CA HIS A 202 8.07 -3.33 4.36
C HIS A 202 9.33 -2.81 5.02
N ILE A 203 9.23 -1.71 5.76
CA ILE A 203 10.34 -1.07 6.47
C ILE A 203 10.09 -1.11 7.98
N PRO A 204 11.11 -0.88 8.82
CA PRO A 204 10.95 -0.98 10.27
C PRO A 204 9.86 -0.04 10.80
N TRP A 205 9.24 -0.41 11.91
CA TRP A 205 8.34 0.47 12.65
C TRP A 205 9.06 1.00 13.89
N PRO A 206 9.24 2.32 14.03
CA PRO A 206 10.04 2.88 15.10
C PRO A 206 9.30 2.83 16.43
N ASN A 207 10.06 2.90 17.52
CA ASN A 207 9.54 3.05 18.87
C ASN A 207 8.68 4.33 18.94
N PRO A 208 7.56 4.30 19.70
CA PRO A 208 6.64 5.44 19.77
C PRO A 208 7.31 6.77 20.13
N ARG A 209 8.32 6.74 21.01
CA ARG A 209 9.07 7.95 21.40
C ARG A 209 9.76 8.62 20.21
N TYR A 210 10.29 7.83 19.28
CA TYR A 210 10.92 8.37 18.08
C TYR A 210 9.88 8.77 17.04
N TRP A 211 8.76 8.03 16.94
CA TRP A 211 7.63 8.36 16.07
C TRP A 211 7.00 9.73 16.39
N LYS A 212 7.08 10.17 17.66
CA LYS A 212 6.65 11.52 18.10
C LYS A 212 7.39 12.69 17.44
N LEU A 213 8.47 12.45 16.70
CA LEU A 213 9.05 13.47 15.81
C LEU A 213 8.06 13.93 14.73
N LEU A 214 7.04 13.13 14.40
CA LEU A 214 5.91 13.58 13.58
C LEU A 214 4.91 14.40 14.41
N PRO A 215 4.30 15.45 13.83
CA PRO A 215 3.19 16.16 14.43
C PRO A 215 2.04 15.23 14.82
N ASP A 216 1.34 15.59 15.90
CA ASP A 216 0.31 14.75 16.52
C ASP A 216 -0.77 14.26 15.55
N TYR A 217 -1.37 15.18 14.81
CA TYR A 217 -2.42 14.85 13.84
C TYR A 217 -1.95 13.88 12.75
N MET A 218 -0.67 13.90 12.36
CA MET A 218 -0.13 12.98 11.34
C MET A 218 -0.01 11.56 11.89
N ARG A 219 0.63 11.41 13.07
CA ARG A 219 0.84 10.10 13.69
C ARG A 219 -0.47 9.44 14.11
N VAL A 220 -1.42 10.22 14.63
CA VAL A 220 -2.77 9.73 14.98
C VAL A 220 -3.50 9.26 13.74
N GLN A 221 -3.55 10.06 12.67
CA GLN A 221 -4.25 9.71 11.44
C GLN A 221 -3.62 8.46 10.77
N ILE A 222 -2.30 8.30 10.82
CA ILE A 222 -1.61 7.10 10.33
C ILE A 222 -2.03 5.86 11.13
N CYS A 223 -1.99 5.91 12.47
CA CYS A 223 -2.35 4.76 13.30
C CYS A 223 -3.84 4.41 13.16
N GLN A 224 -4.73 5.41 13.09
CA GLN A 224 -6.16 5.23 12.85
C GLN A 224 -6.44 4.53 11.51
N SER A 225 -5.73 4.94 10.45
CA SER A 225 -5.91 4.32 9.14
C SER A 225 -5.37 2.90 9.09
N LEU A 226 -4.18 2.65 9.65
CA LEU A 226 -3.61 1.30 9.70
C LEU A 226 -4.52 0.34 10.45
N THR A 227 -5.05 0.75 11.61
CA THR A 227 -6.00 -0.03 12.41
C THR A 227 -7.40 -0.17 11.78
N ALA A 228 -7.68 0.50 10.66
CA ALA A 228 -8.84 0.23 9.82
C ALA A 228 -8.70 -1.04 8.96
N SER A 229 -7.48 -1.60 8.88
CA SER A 229 -7.19 -2.89 8.25
C SER A 229 -7.57 -4.04 9.17
N ASP A 230 -8.02 -5.17 8.60
CA ASP A 230 -8.22 -6.41 9.36
C ASP A 230 -6.88 -7.01 9.79
N TYR A 231 -5.85 -6.87 8.96
CA TYR A 231 -4.49 -7.33 9.23
C TYR A 231 -3.46 -6.24 8.92
N VAL A 232 -2.53 -6.00 9.85
CA VAL A 232 -1.35 -5.15 9.65
C VAL A 232 -0.09 -6.00 9.81
N GLY A 233 0.58 -6.28 8.69
CA GLY A 233 1.80 -7.09 8.65
C GLY A 233 3.08 -6.26 8.71
N PHE A 234 4.09 -6.80 9.38
CA PHE A 234 5.44 -6.24 9.49
C PHE A 234 6.50 -7.31 9.22
N GLN A 235 7.75 -6.90 9.01
CA GLN A 235 8.88 -7.81 8.77
C GLN A 235 9.35 -8.53 10.04
N SER A 236 9.19 -7.93 11.22
CA SER A 236 9.67 -8.47 12.48
C SER A 236 8.64 -8.36 13.62
N LEU A 237 8.79 -9.21 14.64
CA LEU A 237 7.98 -9.12 15.85
C LEU A 237 8.29 -7.87 16.68
N GLU A 238 9.47 -7.28 16.53
CA GLU A 238 9.82 -6.02 17.17
C GLU A 238 9.01 -4.86 16.60
N ASP A 239 8.88 -4.81 15.27
CA ASP A 239 8.05 -3.82 14.59
C ASP A 239 6.57 -3.95 15.01
N VAL A 240 6.07 -5.18 15.14
CA VAL A 240 4.71 -5.44 15.67
C VAL A 240 4.57 -4.84 17.07
N ARG A 241 5.51 -5.11 17.98
CA ARG A 241 5.47 -4.57 19.35
C ARG A 241 5.48 -3.04 19.34
N ASN A 242 6.40 -2.43 18.58
CA ASN A 242 6.49 -0.98 18.48
C ASN A 242 5.21 -0.35 17.90
N PHE A 243 4.54 -1.03 16.95
CA PHE A 243 3.26 -0.57 16.41
C PHE A 243 2.11 -0.67 17.43
N LEU A 244 2.07 -1.76 18.20
CA LEU A 244 1.09 -1.92 19.28
C LEU A 244 1.29 -0.85 20.36
N ASP A 245 2.54 -0.60 20.78
CA ASP A 245 2.86 0.49 21.70
C ASP A 245 2.46 1.86 21.12
N SER A 246 2.62 2.06 19.80
CA SER A 246 2.20 3.28 19.12
C SER A 246 0.68 3.45 19.12
N CYS A 247 -0.05 2.35 18.92
CA CYS A 247 -1.50 2.36 18.99
C CYS A 247 -2.00 2.67 20.40
N GLU A 248 -1.41 2.04 21.42
CA GLU A 248 -1.75 2.30 22.83
C GLU A 248 -1.48 3.76 23.21
N GLU A 249 -0.37 4.33 22.74
CA GLU A 249 0.01 5.71 23.07
C GLU A 249 -0.78 6.78 22.30
N PHE A 250 -1.07 6.56 21.01
CA PHE A 250 -1.63 7.60 20.14
C PHE A 250 -3.15 7.48 19.92
N LEU A 251 -3.76 6.33 20.22
CA LEU A 251 -5.19 6.10 20.00
C LEU A 251 -5.91 5.98 21.36
N PRO A 252 -6.50 7.06 21.90
CA PRO A 252 -7.03 7.06 23.27
C PRO A 252 -8.19 6.08 23.50
N ASN A 253 -8.87 5.65 22.43
CA ASN A 253 -9.99 4.71 22.49
C ASN A 253 -9.59 3.28 22.07
N ALA A 254 -8.31 3.03 21.79
CA ALA A 254 -7.83 1.70 21.45
C ALA A 254 -7.66 0.86 22.72
N ARG A 255 -8.03 -0.42 22.63
CA ARG A 255 -7.60 -1.45 23.58
C ARG A 255 -6.62 -2.36 22.85
N VAL A 256 -5.40 -2.41 23.35
CA VAL A 256 -4.31 -3.17 22.74
C VAL A 256 -4.07 -4.43 23.56
N ASP A 257 -3.97 -5.58 22.88
CA ASP A 257 -3.55 -6.83 23.49
C ASP A 257 -2.22 -7.26 22.86
N HIS A 258 -1.15 -7.18 23.66
CA HIS A 258 0.19 -7.54 23.20
C HIS A 258 0.41 -9.05 23.06
N ASN A 259 -0.34 -9.87 23.79
CA ASN A 259 -0.22 -11.32 23.73
C ASN A 259 -0.88 -11.85 22.46
N GLU A 260 -2.10 -11.38 22.19
CA GLU A 260 -2.88 -11.71 20.99
C GLU A 260 -2.45 -10.90 19.76
N ARG A 261 -1.59 -9.87 19.96
CA ARG A 261 -1.09 -8.94 18.95
C ARG A 261 -2.23 -8.29 18.18
N CYS A 262 -3.14 -7.66 18.89
CA CYS A 262 -4.31 -7.04 18.26
C CYS A 262 -4.67 -5.69 18.87
N VAL A 263 -5.39 -4.90 18.07
CA VAL A 263 -5.93 -3.60 18.46
C VAL A 263 -7.44 -3.62 18.26
N HIS A 264 -8.18 -3.35 19.33
CA HIS A 264 -9.62 -3.14 19.31
C HIS A 264 -9.92 -1.64 19.36
N ILE A 265 -10.56 -1.11 18.31
CA ILE A 265 -10.92 0.32 18.24
C ILE A 265 -12.25 0.48 17.48
N ASP A 266 -13.17 1.29 18.03
CA ASP A 266 -14.48 1.59 17.44
C ASP A 266 -15.27 0.34 16.98
N GLY A 267 -15.24 -0.72 17.80
CA GLY A 267 -15.92 -1.99 17.50
C GLY A 267 -15.24 -2.85 16.42
N ARG A 268 -14.05 -2.46 15.95
CA ARG A 268 -13.25 -3.22 14.99
C ARG A 268 -12.04 -3.87 15.66
N LEU A 269 -11.65 -5.01 15.11
CA LEU A 269 -10.46 -5.75 15.50
C LEU A 269 -9.46 -5.72 14.35
N SER A 270 -8.27 -5.22 14.62
CA SER A 270 -7.11 -5.28 13.72
C SER A 270 -6.07 -6.23 14.31
N ARG A 271 -5.53 -7.14 13.49
CA ARG A 271 -4.56 -8.18 13.88
C ARG A 271 -3.19 -7.97 13.25
#